data_AF-F2SF46-F1
#
_entry.id   AF-F2SF46-F1
#
_cell.length_a   1.000
_cell.length_b   1.000
_cell.length_c   1.000
_cell.angle_alpha   90.00
_cell.angle_beta   90.00
_cell.angle_gamma   90.00
#
_symmetry.space_group_name_H-M   'P 1'
#
loop_
_entity.id
_entity.type
_entity.pdbx_description
1 polymer ?
#
loop_
_entity_poly.entity_id
_entity_poly.type
_entity_poly.pdbx_seq_one_letter_code
_entity_poly.pdbx_strand_id
1 'polypeptide(L)'
;MSLLQRRAVTAAAATAVYRREEKETSQQQQQIKTETEAEAEVLEQESWTATVHWDALPRWLQDNHHIHTGYRPASASFLRSFHSLTYVHNETVNIYTHLLPALLTLPTSFVLYRALSPRYHTATPADIVVFSCFFAGAAFCLGMSALYHTISNHSPWVAYIGNACDYLGIIGLITGSFIPSIYYGFYCTPQLQRLYWGMIVVLGAGCAAVATIPRFRKPALRPFRAAMFVALGLSAVFPVTHGVVVLGFSQARLQIGLDWLITQGALYIIGAAIYAARVPECLHPGKYDIIGHSHQIFHVLVVLAAGAHLTGLLGAFDYRHSLATQC
;
A
#
# COMPACT_ATOMS: atom_id res chain seq x y z
N MET A 1 46.80 -39.37 64.56
CA MET A 1 45.59 -39.78 63.81
C MET A 1 45.57 -41.29 63.69
N SER A 2 44.50 -41.95 64.12
CA SER A 2 44.33 -43.40 63.91
C SER A 2 44.17 -43.71 62.41
N LEU A 3 44.51 -44.93 61.99
CA LEU A 3 44.34 -45.41 60.61
C LEU A 3 42.92 -45.17 60.05
N LEU A 4 41.90 -45.19 60.92
CA LEU A 4 40.50 -44.89 60.60
C LEU A 4 40.28 -43.42 60.21
N GLN A 5 40.94 -42.48 60.90
CA GLN A 5 40.86 -41.05 60.61
C GLN A 5 41.49 -40.70 59.25
N ARG A 6 42.59 -41.36 58.87
CA ARG A 6 43.21 -41.16 57.54
C ARG A 6 42.31 -41.67 56.41
N ARG A 7 41.71 -42.86 56.58
CA ARG A 7 40.76 -43.43 55.61
C ARG A 7 39.53 -42.54 55.38
N ALA A 8 38.97 -41.96 56.45
CA ALA A 8 37.83 -41.06 56.36
C ALA A 8 38.16 -39.77 55.57
N VAL A 9 39.35 -39.19 55.77
CA VAL A 9 39.80 -38.00 55.03
C VAL A 9 40.00 -38.30 53.54
N THR A 10 40.60 -39.44 53.19
CA THR A 10 40.73 -39.85 51.77
C THR A 10 39.38 -40.13 51.10
N ALA A 11 38.43 -40.75 51.81
CA ALA A 11 37.09 -41.00 51.27
C ALA A 11 36.29 -39.70 51.06
N ALA A 12 36.41 -38.75 51.99
CA ALA A 12 35.79 -37.43 51.85
C ALA A 12 36.40 -36.64 50.67
N ALA A 13 37.72 -36.71 50.49
CA ALA A 13 38.41 -36.08 49.36
C ALA A 13 37.98 -36.68 48.01
N ALA A 14 37.91 -38.01 47.90
CA ALA A 14 37.43 -38.68 46.69
C ALA A 14 35.97 -38.33 46.36
N THR A 15 35.09 -38.24 47.38
CA THR A 15 33.69 -37.84 47.21
C THR A 15 33.57 -36.38 46.75
N ALA A 16 34.45 -35.50 47.23
CA ALA A 16 34.46 -34.09 46.83
C ALA A 16 34.93 -33.92 45.38
N VAL A 17 35.92 -34.71 44.93
CA VAL A 17 36.38 -34.74 43.54
C VAL A 17 35.27 -35.23 42.62
N TYR A 18 34.64 -36.37 42.95
CA TYR A 18 33.53 -36.93 42.17
C TYR A 18 32.37 -35.93 42.02
N ARG A 19 31.97 -35.27 43.11
CA ARG A 19 30.90 -34.27 43.10
C ARG A 19 31.26 -33.01 42.29
N ARG A 20 32.56 -32.70 42.17
CA ARG A 20 33.05 -31.59 41.33
C ARG A 20 32.99 -31.96 39.85
N GLU A 21 33.45 -33.14 39.49
CA GLU A 21 33.37 -33.66 38.11
C GLU A 21 31.92 -33.77 37.62
N GLU A 22 31.00 -34.21 38.49
CA GLU A 22 29.57 -34.31 38.18
C GLU A 22 28.94 -32.93 37.93
N LYS A 23 29.34 -31.92 38.71
CA LYS A 23 28.92 -30.52 38.50
C LYS A 23 29.47 -29.94 37.22
N GLU A 24 30.75 -30.15 36.93
CA GLU A 24 31.40 -29.68 35.69
C GLU A 24 30.74 -30.32 34.47
N THR A 25 30.45 -31.63 34.51
CA THR A 25 29.74 -32.36 33.45
C THR A 25 28.31 -31.82 33.25
N SER A 26 27.59 -31.57 34.36
CA SER A 26 26.21 -31.03 34.30
C SER A 26 26.19 -29.61 33.71
N GLN A 27 27.17 -28.77 34.08
CA GLN A 27 27.32 -27.43 33.52
C GLN A 27 27.64 -27.47 32.03
N GLN A 28 28.51 -28.39 31.62
CA GLN A 28 28.89 -28.57 30.22
C GLN A 28 27.71 -29.06 29.37
N GLN A 29 26.90 -30.00 29.87
CA GLN A 29 25.67 -30.45 29.21
C GLN A 29 24.64 -29.33 29.08
N GLN A 30 24.49 -28.50 30.12
CA GLN A 30 23.56 -27.37 30.09
C GLN A 30 24.01 -26.28 29.12
N GLN A 31 25.31 -26.04 29.02
CA GLN A 31 25.89 -25.13 28.03
C GLN A 31 25.63 -25.63 26.60
N ILE A 32 25.94 -26.90 26.30
CA ILE A 32 25.69 -27.51 24.97
C ILE A 32 24.20 -27.41 24.60
N LYS A 33 23.30 -27.70 25.55
CA LYS A 33 21.85 -27.60 25.31
C LYS A 33 21.44 -26.16 24.94
N THR A 34 21.96 -25.17 25.66
CA THR A 34 21.66 -23.75 25.41
C THR A 34 22.19 -23.30 24.04
N GLU A 35 23.40 -23.72 23.67
CA GLU A 35 23.99 -23.44 22.36
C GLU A 35 23.17 -24.07 21.22
N THR A 36 22.72 -25.33 21.41
CA THR A 36 21.90 -26.04 20.41
C THR A 36 20.52 -25.39 20.24
N GLU A 37 19.89 -24.95 21.32
CA GLU A 37 18.60 -24.23 21.28
C GLU A 37 18.75 -22.87 20.57
N ALA A 38 19.84 -22.14 20.84
CA ALA A 38 20.13 -20.88 20.17
C ALA A 38 20.39 -21.06 18.66
N GLU A 39 21.15 -22.10 18.25
CA GLU A 39 21.37 -22.42 16.84
C GLU A 39 20.06 -22.79 16.12
N ALA A 40 19.18 -23.56 16.78
CA ALA A 40 17.88 -23.92 16.23
C ALA A 40 16.97 -22.68 16.04
N GLU A 41 16.96 -21.76 17.00
CA GLU A 41 16.23 -20.49 16.89
C GLU A 41 16.77 -19.62 15.74
N VAL A 42 18.09 -19.55 15.56
CA VAL A 42 18.72 -18.81 14.44
C VAL A 42 18.33 -19.42 13.10
N LEU A 43 18.44 -20.75 12.94
CA LEU A 43 18.07 -21.44 11.70
C LEU A 43 16.57 -21.32 11.39
N GLU A 44 15.72 -21.36 12.42
CA GLU A 44 14.31 -21.08 12.26
C GLU A 44 14.10 -19.61 11.82
N GLN A 45 14.71 -18.64 12.49
CA GLN A 45 14.55 -17.24 12.12
C GLN A 45 15.10 -16.91 10.71
N GLU A 46 16.22 -17.51 10.30
CA GLU A 46 16.72 -17.45 8.93
C GLU A 46 15.71 -18.06 7.94
N SER A 47 15.08 -19.19 8.29
CA SER A 47 14.00 -19.80 7.49
C SER A 47 12.77 -18.89 7.33
N TRP A 48 12.44 -18.07 8.33
CA TRP A 48 11.30 -17.14 8.28
C TRP A 48 11.60 -15.83 7.53
N THR A 49 12.87 -15.49 7.34
CA THR A 49 13.33 -14.25 6.66
C THR A 49 14.02 -14.51 5.32
N ALA A 50 14.19 -15.78 4.94
CA ALA A 50 14.81 -16.18 3.68
C ALA A 50 14.05 -15.65 2.47
N THR A 51 14.80 -15.04 1.55
CA THR A 51 14.31 -14.65 0.22
C THR A 51 14.93 -15.53 -0.86
N VAL A 52 14.26 -15.65 -2.00
CA VAL A 52 14.63 -16.58 -3.08
C VAL A 52 14.83 -15.85 -4.41
N HIS A 53 15.55 -16.50 -5.32
CA HIS A 53 15.67 -16.06 -6.71
C HIS A 53 14.36 -16.30 -7.48
N TRP A 54 14.12 -15.51 -8.52
CA TRP A 54 12.96 -15.61 -9.43
C TRP A 54 12.67 -17.03 -9.92
N ASP A 55 13.72 -17.76 -10.30
CA ASP A 55 13.61 -19.12 -10.86
C ASP A 55 13.13 -20.16 -9.84
N ALA A 56 13.27 -19.87 -8.54
CA ALA A 56 12.76 -20.71 -7.46
C ALA A 56 11.28 -20.47 -7.15
N LEU A 57 10.65 -19.44 -7.74
CA LEU A 57 9.26 -19.13 -7.49
C LEU A 57 8.30 -20.09 -8.19
N PRO A 58 7.16 -20.42 -7.56
CA PRO A 58 6.08 -21.04 -8.28
C PRO A 58 5.52 -20.07 -9.34
N ARG A 59 5.06 -20.61 -10.47
CA ARG A 59 4.60 -19.82 -11.65
C ARG A 59 3.57 -18.73 -11.34
N TRP A 60 2.75 -18.89 -10.30
CA TRP A 60 1.73 -17.91 -9.94
C TRP A 60 2.29 -16.67 -9.22
N LEU A 61 3.51 -16.75 -8.66
CA LEU A 61 4.26 -15.62 -8.08
C LEU A 61 5.17 -14.91 -9.09
N GLN A 62 5.36 -15.51 -10.27
CA GLN A 62 6.23 -14.99 -11.31
C GLN A 62 5.54 -13.85 -12.10
N ASP A 63 5.54 -12.64 -11.54
CA ASP A 63 5.00 -11.44 -12.22
C ASP A 63 6.03 -10.66 -13.07
N ASN A 64 7.20 -10.30 -12.51
CA ASN A 64 8.22 -9.47 -13.17
C ASN A 64 9.61 -10.13 -13.26
N HIS A 65 9.94 -10.72 -14.42
CA HIS A 65 11.21 -11.41 -14.65
C HIS A 65 12.46 -10.51 -14.64
N HIS A 66 12.31 -9.19 -14.63
CA HIS A 66 13.45 -8.26 -14.52
C HIS A 66 13.94 -8.08 -13.09
N ILE A 67 13.14 -8.48 -12.10
CA ILE A 67 13.55 -8.55 -10.70
C ILE A 67 14.04 -9.98 -10.47
N HIS A 68 15.27 -10.14 -9.99
CA HIS A 68 15.92 -11.45 -9.92
C HIS A 68 15.92 -12.04 -8.51
N THR A 69 16.12 -11.21 -7.50
CA THR A 69 16.29 -11.63 -6.09
C THR A 69 15.33 -10.93 -5.15
N GLY A 70 15.37 -11.29 -3.86
CA GLY A 70 14.58 -10.65 -2.82
C GLY A 70 13.12 -11.08 -2.78
N TYR A 71 12.72 -12.14 -3.49
CA TYR A 71 11.34 -12.61 -3.44
C TYR A 71 11.06 -13.40 -2.16
N ARG A 72 9.87 -13.20 -1.61
CA ARG A 72 9.36 -14.07 -0.54
C ARG A 72 8.87 -15.39 -1.12
N PRO A 73 9.24 -16.55 -0.54
CA PRO A 73 8.69 -17.83 -0.96
C PRO A 73 7.19 -17.92 -0.62
N ALA A 74 6.51 -18.90 -1.24
CA ALA A 74 5.13 -19.21 -0.93
C ALA A 74 5.00 -19.61 0.55
N SER A 75 4.24 -18.86 1.35
CA SER A 75 4.22 -19.03 2.80
C SER A 75 3.13 -19.97 3.30
N ALA A 76 2.00 -20.07 2.56
CA ALA A 76 0.76 -20.71 3.00
C ALA A 76 0.31 -20.30 4.43
N SER A 77 0.77 -19.13 4.90
CA SER A 77 0.59 -18.68 6.28
C SER A 77 0.51 -17.17 6.34
N PHE A 78 -0.62 -16.67 6.82
CA PHE A 78 -0.80 -15.23 7.06
C PHE A 78 0.20 -14.71 8.09
N LEU A 79 0.51 -15.49 9.13
CA LEU A 79 1.51 -15.10 10.14
C LEU A 79 2.87 -14.85 9.50
N ARG A 80 3.32 -15.73 8.59
CA ARG A 80 4.56 -15.55 7.82
C ARG A 80 4.48 -14.35 6.88
N SER A 81 3.34 -14.14 6.23
CA SER A 81 3.13 -12.97 5.35
C SER A 81 3.18 -11.65 6.13
N PHE A 82 2.55 -11.56 7.30
CA PHE A 82 2.63 -10.36 8.14
C PHE A 82 3.97 -10.21 8.84
N HIS A 83 4.64 -11.31 9.21
CA HIS A 83 6.02 -11.27 9.70
C HIS A 83 6.95 -10.61 8.69
N SER A 84 6.67 -10.68 7.38
CA SER A 84 7.52 -10.03 6.38
C SER A 84 7.59 -8.51 6.46
N LEU A 85 6.71 -7.86 7.23
CA LEU A 85 6.84 -6.44 7.55
C LEU A 85 8.13 -6.12 8.34
N THR A 86 8.76 -7.11 8.97
CA THR A 86 9.94 -6.91 9.84
C THR A 86 11.27 -7.06 9.11
N TYR A 87 11.29 -7.49 7.84
CA TYR A 87 12.53 -7.70 7.08
C TYR A 87 12.41 -7.19 5.63
N VAL A 88 13.56 -7.07 4.97
CA VAL A 88 13.67 -6.47 3.64
C VAL A 88 13.51 -7.53 2.54
N HIS A 89 12.65 -7.23 1.57
CA HIS A 89 12.36 -8.04 0.40
C HIS A 89 11.83 -7.14 -0.73
N ASN A 90 11.63 -7.70 -1.93
CA ASN A 90 11.26 -6.94 -3.13
C ASN A 90 9.90 -6.20 -3.06
N GLU A 91 9.01 -6.69 -2.20
CA GLU A 91 7.71 -6.08 -1.89
C GLU A 91 7.75 -5.04 -0.75
N THR A 92 8.86 -4.88 -0.01
CA THR A 92 8.90 -4.03 1.20
C THR A 92 8.50 -2.59 0.90
N VAL A 93 9.09 -1.97 -0.13
CA VAL A 93 8.76 -0.59 -0.48
C VAL A 93 7.32 -0.48 -0.97
N ASN A 94 6.83 -1.42 -1.81
CA ASN A 94 5.43 -1.44 -2.25
C ASN A 94 4.45 -1.46 -1.07
N ILE A 95 4.75 -2.23 -0.03
CA ILE A 95 3.92 -2.28 1.17
C ILE A 95 3.95 -0.92 1.88
N TYR A 96 5.14 -0.42 2.24
CA TYR A 96 5.26 0.79 3.07
C TYR A 96 4.82 2.07 2.37
N THR A 97 4.98 2.17 1.04
CA THR A 97 4.53 3.33 0.26
C THR A 97 3.02 3.53 0.33
N HIS A 98 2.24 2.47 0.51
CA HIS A 98 0.79 2.57 0.66
C HIS A 98 0.31 2.35 2.10
N LEU A 99 1.01 1.54 2.91
CA LEU A 99 0.64 1.27 4.31
C LEU A 99 0.67 2.54 5.16
N LEU A 100 1.76 3.32 5.09
CA LEU A 100 1.88 4.51 5.92
C LEU A 100 0.82 5.56 5.55
N PRO A 101 0.62 5.92 4.26
CA PRO A 101 -0.48 6.82 3.89
C PRO A 101 -1.86 6.27 4.24
N ALA A 102 -2.12 4.97 4.10
CA ALA A 102 -3.39 4.37 4.51
C ALA A 102 -3.68 4.59 6.00
N LEU A 103 -2.70 4.32 6.87
CA LEU A 103 -2.81 4.54 8.31
C LEU A 103 -3.00 6.03 8.67
N LEU A 104 -2.38 6.93 7.91
CA LEU A 104 -2.48 8.38 8.12
C LEU A 104 -3.76 8.99 7.54
N THR A 105 -4.46 8.31 6.63
CA THR A 105 -5.63 8.87 5.92
C THR A 105 -6.74 9.29 6.89
N LEU A 106 -7.11 8.45 7.87
CA LEU A 106 -8.14 8.77 8.86
C LEU A 106 -7.72 9.88 9.84
N PRO A 107 -6.51 9.82 10.47
CA PRO A 107 -5.98 10.93 11.26
C PRO A 107 -5.98 12.26 10.50
N THR A 108 -5.49 12.28 9.25
CA THR A 108 -5.48 13.48 8.42
C THR A 108 -6.88 14.00 8.15
N SER A 109 -7.84 13.13 7.82
CA SER A 109 -9.24 13.53 7.64
C SER A 109 -9.82 14.15 8.92
N PHE A 110 -9.53 13.60 10.10
CA PHE A 110 -10.01 14.13 11.37
C PHE A 110 -9.38 15.49 11.71
N VAL A 111 -8.07 15.63 11.50
CA VAL A 111 -7.35 16.90 11.70
C VAL A 111 -7.89 17.98 10.77
N LEU A 112 -8.10 17.65 9.49
CA LEU A 112 -8.66 18.59 8.52
C LEU A 112 -10.09 18.99 8.88
N TYR A 113 -10.95 18.04 9.26
CA TYR A 113 -12.29 18.35 9.76
C TYR A 113 -12.22 19.34 10.93
N ARG A 114 -11.31 19.10 11.88
CA ARG A 114 -11.16 19.96 13.07
C ARG A 114 -10.67 21.36 12.73
N ALA A 115 -9.83 21.50 11.72
CA ALA A 115 -9.30 22.77 11.25
C ALA A 115 -10.30 23.55 10.38
N LEU A 116 -11.06 22.86 9.52
CA LEU A 116 -11.96 23.47 8.52
C LEU A 116 -13.36 23.76 9.07
N SER A 117 -13.90 22.87 9.91
CA SER A 117 -15.25 23.03 10.48
C SER A 117 -15.49 24.38 11.17
N PRO A 118 -14.56 24.92 12.01
CA PRO A 118 -14.75 26.23 12.62
C PRO A 118 -14.36 27.40 11.70
N ARG A 119 -13.69 27.15 10.57
CA ARG A 119 -13.12 28.18 9.70
C ARG A 119 -14.20 28.97 8.95
N TYR A 120 -15.26 28.29 8.51
CA TYR A 120 -16.38 28.92 7.81
C TYR A 120 -17.72 28.43 8.34
N HIS A 121 -18.54 29.35 8.81
CA HIS A 121 -19.92 29.07 9.23
C HIS A 121 -20.84 28.65 8.07
N THR A 122 -20.42 28.90 6.83
CA THR A 122 -21.14 28.49 5.61
C THR A 122 -20.85 27.04 5.19
N ALA A 123 -19.93 26.35 5.87
CA ALA A 123 -19.64 24.94 5.61
C ALA A 123 -20.85 24.07 5.97
N THR A 124 -21.20 23.14 5.07
CA THR A 124 -22.41 22.33 5.16
C THR A 124 -22.08 20.86 5.43
N PRO A 125 -23.06 20.05 5.89
CA PRO A 125 -22.89 18.60 5.97
C PRO A 125 -22.55 17.96 4.61
N ALA A 126 -22.95 18.56 3.49
CA ALA A 126 -22.60 18.05 2.16
C ALA A 126 -21.09 18.12 1.91
N ASP A 127 -20.41 19.18 2.38
CA ASP A 127 -18.94 19.30 2.30
C ASP A 127 -18.27 18.12 3.03
N ILE A 128 -18.77 17.75 4.21
CA ILE A 128 -18.27 16.61 4.98
C ILE A 128 -18.44 15.31 4.19
N VAL A 129 -19.60 15.09 3.59
CA VAL A 129 -19.90 13.88 2.82
C VAL A 129 -18.96 13.75 1.63
N VAL A 130 -18.78 14.81 0.83
CA VAL A 130 -17.97 14.72 -0.38
C VAL A 130 -16.48 14.56 -0.10
N PHE A 131 -15.95 15.21 0.95
CA PHE A 131 -14.59 14.95 1.42
C PHE A 131 -14.44 13.52 1.97
N SER A 132 -15.45 13.02 2.68
CA SER A 132 -15.46 11.64 3.19
C SER A 132 -15.42 10.62 2.05
N CYS A 133 -16.06 10.87 0.91
CA CYS A 133 -15.95 10.01 -0.27
C CYS A 133 -14.50 9.91 -0.79
N PHE A 134 -13.78 11.03 -0.85
CA PHE A 134 -12.36 11.02 -1.22
C PHE A 134 -11.50 10.28 -0.21
N PHE A 135 -11.61 10.60 1.09
CA PHE A 135 -10.82 9.95 2.13
C PHE A 135 -11.12 8.45 2.25
N ALA A 136 -12.39 8.05 2.12
CA ALA A 136 -12.76 6.63 2.09
C ALA A 136 -12.19 5.92 0.86
N GLY A 137 -12.26 6.54 -0.32
CA GLY A 137 -11.64 6.01 -1.54
C GLY A 137 -10.13 5.86 -1.42
N ALA A 138 -9.44 6.86 -0.85
CA ALA A 138 -8.01 6.83 -0.59
C ALA A 138 -7.62 5.75 0.43
N ALA A 139 -8.30 5.69 1.57
CA ALA A 139 -8.06 4.68 2.61
C ALA A 139 -8.29 3.27 2.06
N PHE A 140 -9.36 3.08 1.28
CA PHE A 140 -9.66 1.79 0.65
C PHE A 140 -8.59 1.40 -0.37
N CYS A 141 -8.20 2.30 -1.27
CA CYS A 141 -7.16 2.03 -2.27
C CYS A 141 -5.81 1.69 -1.64
N LEU A 142 -5.31 2.56 -0.79
CA LEU A 142 -3.99 2.43 -0.18
C LEU A 142 -3.96 1.22 0.77
N GLY A 143 -5.03 1.02 1.55
CA GLY A 143 -5.17 -0.10 2.47
C GLY A 143 -5.25 -1.45 1.76
N MET A 144 -6.08 -1.59 0.72
CA MET A 144 -6.18 -2.83 -0.05
C MET A 144 -4.88 -3.15 -0.78
N SER A 145 -4.18 -2.12 -1.29
CA SER A 145 -2.89 -2.29 -1.93
C SER A 145 -1.81 -2.77 -0.96
N ALA A 146 -1.66 -2.09 0.19
CA ALA A 146 -0.72 -2.50 1.23
C ALA A 146 -1.01 -3.93 1.74
N LEU A 147 -2.29 -4.25 1.95
CA LEU A 147 -2.72 -5.58 2.36
C LEU A 147 -2.35 -6.63 1.31
N TYR A 148 -2.69 -6.40 0.04
CA TYR A 148 -2.37 -7.31 -1.05
C TYR A 148 -0.87 -7.59 -1.11
N HIS A 149 -0.05 -6.54 -1.15
CA HIS A 149 1.41 -6.70 -1.22
C HIS A 149 1.96 -7.38 0.03
N THR A 150 1.32 -7.26 1.20
CA THR A 150 1.70 -8.01 2.40
C THR A 150 1.39 -9.51 2.26
N ILE A 151 0.19 -9.86 1.79
CA ILE A 151 -0.30 -11.26 1.74
C ILE A 151 -0.06 -11.96 0.39
N SER A 152 0.57 -11.30 -0.58
CA SER A 152 0.70 -11.81 -1.95
C SER A 152 1.49 -13.12 -2.03
N ASN A 153 2.37 -13.41 -1.07
CA ASN A 153 3.11 -14.66 -1.02
C ASN A 153 2.35 -15.83 -0.35
N HIS A 154 1.11 -15.64 0.11
CA HIS A 154 0.40 -16.65 0.88
C HIS A 154 0.08 -17.92 0.06
N SER A 155 -0.87 -17.83 -0.86
CA SER A 155 -1.30 -18.94 -1.71
C SER A 155 -1.94 -18.40 -2.99
N PRO A 156 -2.09 -19.21 -4.05
CA PRO A 156 -2.66 -18.75 -5.32
C PRO A 156 -4.03 -18.09 -5.15
N TRP A 157 -4.89 -18.64 -4.28
CA TRP A 157 -6.23 -18.11 -4.03
C TRP A 157 -6.21 -16.79 -3.23
N VAL A 158 -5.35 -16.68 -2.22
CA VAL A 158 -5.25 -15.44 -1.42
C VAL A 158 -4.64 -14.32 -2.25
N ALA A 159 -3.57 -14.59 -3.00
CA ALA A 159 -3.02 -13.65 -3.97
C ALA A 159 -4.03 -13.32 -5.08
N TYR A 160 -4.92 -14.26 -5.40
CA TYR A 160 -6.06 -13.99 -6.26
C TYR A 160 -6.97 -12.93 -5.62
N ILE A 161 -7.61 -13.21 -4.49
CA ILE A 161 -8.57 -12.27 -3.90
C ILE A 161 -7.93 -10.91 -3.57
N GLY A 162 -6.73 -10.90 -3.00
CA GLY A 162 -6.04 -9.66 -2.61
C GLY A 162 -5.80 -8.70 -3.79
N ASN A 163 -5.34 -9.22 -4.93
CA ASN A 163 -5.08 -8.41 -6.12
C ASN A 163 -6.39 -7.85 -6.73
N ALA A 164 -7.48 -8.62 -6.67
CA ALA A 164 -8.78 -8.12 -7.10
C ALA A 164 -9.24 -6.95 -6.22
N CYS A 165 -9.04 -7.05 -4.91
CA CYS A 165 -9.30 -5.95 -3.98
C CYS A 165 -8.40 -4.73 -4.22
N ASP A 166 -7.13 -4.92 -4.56
CA ASP A 166 -6.19 -3.85 -4.93
C ASP A 166 -6.69 -3.06 -6.16
N TYR A 167 -7.14 -3.76 -7.21
CA TYR A 167 -7.75 -3.12 -8.38
C TYR A 167 -9.06 -2.40 -8.08
N LEU A 168 -9.93 -3.00 -7.24
CA LEU A 168 -11.14 -2.33 -6.77
C LEU A 168 -10.79 -1.07 -5.95
N GLY A 169 -9.66 -1.09 -5.24
CA GLY A 169 -9.07 0.06 -4.57
C GLY A 169 -8.84 1.23 -5.51
N ILE A 170 -8.15 1.01 -6.63
CA ILE A 170 -7.89 2.05 -7.65
C ILE A 170 -9.20 2.67 -8.15
N ILE A 171 -10.20 1.83 -8.45
CA ILE A 171 -11.52 2.29 -8.91
C ILE A 171 -12.23 3.10 -7.83
N GLY A 172 -12.15 2.66 -6.57
CA GLY A 172 -12.70 3.34 -5.41
C GLY A 172 -12.08 4.73 -5.20
N LEU A 173 -10.76 4.86 -5.32
CA LEU A 173 -10.07 6.15 -5.25
C LEU A 173 -10.49 7.08 -6.39
N ILE A 174 -10.49 6.60 -7.64
CA ILE A 174 -10.89 7.42 -8.79
C ILE A 174 -12.34 7.91 -8.61
N THR A 175 -13.26 7.00 -8.28
CA THR A 175 -14.68 7.35 -8.07
C THR A 175 -14.82 8.33 -6.90
N GLY A 176 -14.16 8.06 -5.77
CA GLY A 176 -14.16 8.91 -4.58
C GLY A 176 -13.60 10.32 -4.83
N SER A 177 -12.59 10.46 -5.68
CA SER A 177 -12.02 11.75 -6.12
C SER A 177 -12.95 12.56 -7.03
N PHE A 178 -13.77 11.89 -7.85
CA PHE A 178 -14.72 12.58 -8.72
C PHE A 178 -15.85 13.25 -7.92
N ILE A 179 -16.30 12.63 -6.83
CA ILE A 179 -17.43 13.13 -6.03
C ILE A 179 -17.24 14.60 -5.59
N PRO A 180 -16.19 14.96 -4.82
CA PRO A 180 -15.98 16.34 -4.37
C PRO A 180 -15.59 17.29 -5.52
N SER A 181 -14.85 16.82 -6.52
CA SER A 181 -14.45 17.67 -7.66
C SER A 181 -15.67 18.15 -8.45
N ILE A 182 -16.61 17.25 -8.73
CA ILE A 182 -17.87 17.56 -9.42
C ILE A 182 -18.76 18.43 -8.52
N TYR A 183 -18.80 18.15 -7.22
CA TYR A 183 -19.57 18.95 -6.27
C TYR A 183 -19.16 20.43 -6.28
N TYR A 184 -17.87 20.75 -6.14
CA TYR A 184 -17.40 22.14 -6.17
C TYR A 184 -17.43 22.76 -7.57
N GLY A 185 -17.14 21.98 -8.61
CA GLY A 185 -17.15 22.47 -9.99
C GLY A 185 -18.53 22.83 -10.52
N PHE A 186 -19.55 22.10 -10.09
CA PHE A 186 -20.94 22.28 -10.53
C PHE A 186 -21.86 22.63 -9.37
N TYR A 187 -21.35 23.36 -8.37
CA TYR A 187 -22.04 23.63 -7.10
C TYR A 187 -23.46 24.19 -7.31
N CYS A 188 -23.62 25.13 -8.25
CA CYS A 188 -24.89 25.77 -8.57
C CYS A 188 -25.75 25.04 -9.62
N THR A 189 -25.29 23.90 -10.12
CA THR A 189 -25.95 23.14 -11.19
C THR A 189 -26.10 21.67 -10.83
N PRO A 190 -27.05 21.30 -9.93
CA PRO A 190 -27.22 19.93 -9.45
C PRO A 190 -27.51 18.89 -10.54
N GLN A 191 -28.06 19.32 -11.68
CA GLN A 191 -28.30 18.46 -12.83
C GLN A 191 -26.99 17.93 -13.40
N LEU A 192 -25.97 18.79 -13.52
CA LEU A 192 -24.65 18.40 -14.01
C LEU A 192 -23.91 17.54 -12.98
N GLN A 193 -24.09 17.79 -11.69
CA GLN A 193 -23.54 16.91 -10.65
C GLN A 193 -24.06 15.48 -10.81
N ARG A 194 -25.39 15.30 -10.89
CA ARG A 194 -26.00 13.98 -11.06
C ARG A 194 -25.56 13.29 -12.35
N LEU A 195 -25.45 14.03 -13.46
CA LEU A 195 -24.97 13.50 -14.73
C LEU A 195 -23.56 12.92 -14.60
N TYR A 196 -22.61 13.70 -14.08
CA TYR A 196 -21.21 13.27 -14.01
C TYR A 196 -20.92 12.29 -12.88
N TRP A 197 -21.65 12.34 -11.76
CA TRP A 197 -21.62 11.29 -10.75
C TRP A 197 -22.18 9.97 -11.31
N GLY A 198 -23.29 10.02 -12.04
CA GLY A 198 -23.83 8.85 -12.72
C GLY A 198 -22.83 8.25 -13.72
N MET A 199 -22.19 9.10 -14.52
CA MET A 199 -21.14 8.68 -15.46
C MET A 199 -20.01 7.93 -14.76
N ILE A 200 -19.39 8.50 -13.71
CA ILE A 200 -18.24 7.85 -13.06
C ILE A 200 -18.64 6.57 -12.33
N VAL A 201 -19.83 6.51 -11.74
CA VAL A 201 -20.32 5.29 -11.07
C VAL A 201 -20.53 4.17 -12.10
N VAL A 202 -21.13 4.46 -13.25
CA VAL A 202 -21.35 3.46 -14.31
C VAL A 202 -20.01 2.99 -14.90
N LEU A 203 -19.10 3.91 -15.22
CA LEU A 203 -17.78 3.56 -15.74
C LEU A 203 -16.95 2.77 -14.72
N GLY A 204 -17.00 3.17 -13.44
CA GLY A 204 -16.34 2.49 -12.33
C GLY A 204 -16.88 1.08 -12.12
N ALA A 205 -18.21 0.90 -12.14
CA ALA A 205 -18.85 -0.42 -12.06
C ALA A 205 -18.44 -1.33 -13.23
N GLY A 206 -18.39 -0.80 -14.46
CA GLY A 206 -17.89 -1.52 -15.62
C GLY A 206 -16.42 -1.95 -15.45
N CYS A 207 -15.56 -1.05 -15.00
CA CYS A 207 -14.15 -1.36 -14.71
C CYS A 207 -14.02 -2.41 -13.60
N ALA A 208 -14.85 -2.36 -12.55
CA ALA A 208 -14.85 -3.32 -11.46
C ALA A 208 -15.25 -4.72 -11.92
N ALA A 209 -16.28 -4.80 -12.78
CA ALA A 209 -16.71 -6.05 -13.40
C ALA A 209 -15.57 -6.67 -14.23
N VAL A 210 -14.83 -5.87 -15.01
CA VAL A 210 -13.70 -6.35 -15.81
C VAL A 210 -12.50 -6.72 -14.93
N ALA A 211 -12.16 -5.90 -13.92
CA ALA A 211 -11.02 -6.10 -13.04
C ALA A 211 -11.09 -7.40 -12.22
N THR A 212 -12.31 -7.87 -11.93
CA THR A 212 -12.54 -9.10 -11.16
C THR A 212 -12.55 -10.37 -12.03
N ILE A 213 -12.43 -10.25 -13.36
CA ILE A 213 -12.34 -11.41 -14.26
C ILE A 213 -10.96 -12.08 -14.15
N PRO A 214 -10.87 -13.40 -13.89
CA PRO A 214 -9.59 -14.11 -13.74
C PRO A 214 -8.62 -13.96 -14.93
N ARG A 215 -9.16 -13.92 -16.16
CA ARG A 215 -8.34 -13.79 -17.37
C ARG A 215 -7.63 -12.45 -17.47
N PHE A 216 -8.22 -11.36 -16.96
CA PHE A 216 -7.70 -9.99 -17.08
C PHE A 216 -6.39 -9.75 -16.30
N ARG A 217 -6.01 -10.74 -15.48
CA ARG A 217 -4.91 -10.65 -14.53
C ARG A 217 -3.59 -11.23 -15.03
N LYS A 218 -3.58 -11.88 -16.18
CA LYS A 218 -2.33 -12.39 -16.77
C LYS A 218 -1.30 -11.25 -16.90
N PRO A 219 0.00 -11.49 -16.67
CA PRO A 219 1.03 -10.46 -16.83
C PRO A 219 0.99 -9.78 -18.20
N ALA A 220 0.66 -10.53 -19.25
CA ALA A 220 0.49 -10.03 -20.62
C ALA A 220 -0.60 -8.95 -20.79
N LEU A 221 -1.59 -8.89 -19.88
CA LEU A 221 -2.66 -7.89 -19.93
C LEU A 221 -2.37 -6.65 -19.08
N ARG A 222 -1.18 -6.53 -18.50
CA ARG A 222 -0.78 -5.36 -17.72
C ARG A 222 -0.99 -4.03 -18.46
N PRO A 223 -0.58 -3.87 -19.74
CA PRO A 223 -0.81 -2.61 -20.47
C PRO A 223 -2.29 -2.29 -20.63
N PHE A 224 -3.13 -3.31 -20.85
CA PHE A 224 -4.59 -3.14 -20.94
C PHE A 224 -5.20 -2.70 -19.61
N ARG A 225 -4.74 -3.26 -18.48
CA ARG A 225 -5.17 -2.81 -17.15
C ARG A 225 -4.78 -1.36 -16.90
N ALA A 226 -3.53 -1.00 -17.16
CA ALA A 226 -3.05 0.37 -17.04
C ALA A 226 -3.88 1.32 -17.91
N ALA A 227 -4.10 0.97 -19.17
CA ALA A 227 -4.93 1.75 -20.09
C ALA A 227 -6.38 1.90 -19.61
N MET A 228 -6.98 0.84 -19.05
CA MET A 228 -8.35 0.88 -18.50
C MET A 228 -8.47 1.86 -17.34
N PHE A 229 -7.56 1.79 -16.36
CA PHE A 229 -7.59 2.71 -15.20
C PHE A 229 -7.24 4.15 -15.61
N VAL A 230 -6.29 4.33 -16.52
CA VAL A 230 -5.99 5.65 -17.10
C VAL A 230 -7.20 6.20 -17.83
N ALA A 231 -7.92 5.40 -18.63
CA ALA A 231 -9.14 5.83 -19.31
C ALA A 231 -10.25 6.21 -18.33
N LEU A 232 -10.43 5.45 -17.24
CA LEU A 232 -11.38 5.79 -16.18
C LEU A 232 -11.04 7.15 -15.55
N GLY A 233 -9.76 7.41 -15.24
CA GLY A 233 -9.31 8.71 -14.73
C GLY A 233 -9.46 9.84 -15.76
N LEU A 234 -9.06 9.60 -17.02
CA LEU A 234 -9.16 10.56 -18.13
C LEU A 234 -10.60 10.87 -18.53
N SER A 235 -11.59 10.08 -18.10
CA SER A 235 -13.00 10.47 -18.22
C SER A 235 -13.30 11.81 -17.53
N ALA A 236 -12.43 12.29 -16.64
CA ALA A 236 -12.48 13.63 -16.05
C ALA A 236 -12.39 14.76 -17.10
N VAL A 237 -11.85 14.50 -18.29
CA VAL A 237 -11.85 15.46 -19.40
C VAL A 237 -13.26 16.00 -19.68
N PHE A 238 -14.30 15.17 -19.59
CA PHE A 238 -15.68 15.61 -19.84
C PHE A 238 -16.18 16.65 -18.81
N PRO A 239 -16.22 16.37 -17.49
CA PRO A 239 -16.65 17.36 -16.51
C PRO A 239 -15.68 18.55 -16.42
N VAL A 240 -14.36 18.35 -16.57
CA VAL A 240 -13.39 19.45 -16.46
C VAL A 240 -13.53 20.43 -17.62
N THR A 241 -13.62 19.94 -18.87
CA THR A 241 -13.80 20.81 -20.04
C THR A 241 -15.13 21.55 -19.98
N HIS A 242 -16.23 20.87 -19.59
CA HIS A 242 -17.52 21.53 -19.41
C HIS A 242 -17.45 22.60 -18.32
N GLY A 243 -16.81 22.31 -17.18
CA GLY A 243 -16.59 23.28 -16.11
C GLY A 243 -15.78 24.49 -16.56
N VAL A 244 -14.70 24.29 -17.33
CA VAL A 244 -13.88 25.39 -17.89
C VAL A 244 -14.68 26.25 -18.88
N VAL A 245 -15.53 25.63 -19.70
CA VAL A 245 -16.38 26.37 -20.65
C VAL A 245 -17.42 27.22 -19.92
N VAL A 246 -18.03 26.70 -18.86
CA VAL A 246 -19.07 27.40 -18.10
C VAL A 246 -18.51 28.49 -17.18
N LEU A 247 -17.41 28.19 -16.48
CA LEU A 247 -16.82 29.10 -15.49
C LEU A 247 -15.84 30.10 -16.12
N GLY A 248 -15.25 29.76 -17.27
CA GLY A 248 -14.07 30.42 -17.79
C GLY A 248 -12.79 29.94 -17.09
N PHE A 249 -11.65 30.08 -17.78
CA PHE A 249 -10.37 29.50 -17.33
C PHE A 249 -9.90 30.04 -15.97
N SER A 250 -9.95 31.36 -15.77
CA SER A 250 -9.48 31.99 -14.52
C SER A 250 -10.29 31.55 -13.31
N GLN A 251 -11.62 31.47 -13.44
CA GLN A 251 -12.48 31.01 -12.36
C GLN A 251 -12.34 29.52 -12.13
N ALA A 252 -12.18 28.71 -13.18
CA ALA A 252 -11.94 27.27 -13.04
C ALA A 252 -10.66 26.97 -12.23
N ARG A 253 -9.59 27.75 -12.42
CA ARG A 253 -8.36 27.59 -11.61
C ARG A 253 -8.61 27.76 -10.11
N LEU A 254 -9.52 28.64 -9.71
CA LEU A 254 -9.87 28.88 -8.31
C LEU A 254 -10.94 27.91 -7.79
N GLN A 255 -12.03 27.74 -8.54
CA GLN A 255 -13.21 27.01 -8.10
C GLN A 255 -13.07 25.50 -8.12
N ILE A 256 -12.33 24.94 -9.10
CA ILE A 256 -12.11 23.50 -9.21
C ILE A 256 -10.67 23.09 -8.94
N GLY A 257 -9.79 24.05 -8.60
CA GLY A 257 -8.37 23.78 -8.43
C GLY A 257 -7.73 23.21 -9.70
N LEU A 258 -8.06 23.76 -10.88
CA LEU A 258 -7.71 23.21 -12.20
C LEU A 258 -6.22 22.82 -12.32
N ASP A 259 -5.31 23.65 -11.82
CA ASP A 259 -3.86 23.40 -11.90
C ASP A 259 -3.47 22.11 -11.12
N TRP A 260 -4.12 21.88 -9.98
CA TRP A 260 -3.91 20.69 -9.16
C TRP A 260 -4.54 19.44 -9.77
N LEU A 261 -5.71 19.57 -10.42
CA LEU A 261 -6.32 18.49 -11.20
C LEU A 261 -5.44 18.07 -12.39
N ILE A 262 -4.84 19.03 -13.10
CA ILE A 262 -3.89 18.75 -14.18
C ILE A 262 -2.65 18.06 -13.63
N THR A 263 -2.12 18.55 -12.50
CA THR A 263 -0.95 17.94 -11.83
C THR A 263 -1.22 16.50 -11.42
N GLN A 264 -2.36 16.23 -10.78
CA GLN A 264 -2.83 14.88 -10.45
C GLN A 264 -2.92 13.99 -11.70
N GLY A 265 -3.54 14.48 -12.77
CA GLY A 265 -3.65 13.74 -14.03
C GLY A 265 -2.29 13.38 -14.64
N ALA A 266 -1.35 14.33 -14.64
CA ALA A 266 0.01 14.10 -15.12
C ALA A 266 0.73 13.04 -14.29
N LEU A 267 0.66 13.11 -12.96
CA LEU A 267 1.28 12.14 -12.04
C LEU A 267 0.72 10.72 -12.29
N TYR A 268 -0.60 10.57 -12.47
CA TYR A 268 -1.20 9.27 -12.78
C TYR A 268 -0.76 8.72 -14.13
N ILE A 269 -0.75 9.55 -15.18
CA ILE A 269 -0.35 9.10 -16.53
C ILE A 269 1.13 8.67 -16.53
N ILE A 270 2.01 9.47 -15.93
CA ILE A 270 3.44 9.16 -15.81
C ILE A 270 3.63 7.85 -15.02
N GLY A 271 2.96 7.72 -13.88
CA GLY A 271 3.05 6.50 -13.06
C GLY A 271 2.55 5.26 -13.81
N ALA A 272 1.41 5.36 -14.49
CA ALA A 272 0.87 4.25 -15.28
C ALA A 272 1.78 3.86 -16.45
N ALA A 273 2.41 4.84 -17.11
CA ALA A 273 3.37 4.59 -18.18
C ALA A 273 4.62 3.86 -17.66
N ILE A 274 5.18 4.31 -16.53
CA ILE A 274 6.31 3.67 -15.85
C ILE A 274 5.97 2.23 -15.47
N TYR A 275 4.82 2.01 -14.83
CA TYR A 275 4.31 0.68 -14.45
C TYR A 275 4.13 -0.26 -15.64
N ALA A 276 3.55 0.25 -16.73
CA ALA A 276 3.32 -0.55 -17.94
C ALA A 276 4.63 -0.92 -18.64
N ALA A 277 5.58 0.00 -18.69
CA ALA A 277 6.87 -0.17 -19.37
C ALA A 277 7.93 -0.92 -18.54
N ARG A 278 7.70 -1.11 -17.22
CA ARG A 278 8.66 -1.73 -16.28
C ARG A 278 10.00 -1.02 -16.21
N VAL A 279 10.00 0.31 -16.31
CA VAL A 279 11.21 1.14 -16.23
C VAL A 279 11.41 1.56 -14.76
N PRO A 280 12.64 1.48 -14.20
CA PRO A 280 13.91 1.22 -14.88
C PRO A 280 14.39 -0.25 -14.89
N GLU A 281 13.67 -1.18 -14.25
CA GLU A 281 14.15 -2.55 -14.07
C GLU A 281 14.29 -3.33 -15.38
N CYS A 282 13.50 -3.02 -16.42
CA CYS A 282 13.66 -3.62 -17.73
C CYS A 282 14.96 -3.21 -18.44
N LEU A 283 15.51 -2.04 -18.11
CA LEU A 283 16.76 -1.53 -18.68
C LEU A 283 17.99 -2.07 -17.95
N HIS A 284 17.85 -2.38 -16.65
CA HIS A 284 18.92 -2.95 -15.84
C HIS A 284 18.38 -4.06 -14.93
N PRO A 285 18.11 -5.26 -15.48
CA PRO A 285 17.58 -6.39 -14.71
C PRO A 285 18.48 -6.76 -13.52
N GLY A 286 17.89 -7.08 -12.38
CA GLY A 286 18.60 -7.38 -11.12
C GLY A 286 19.07 -6.15 -10.31
N LYS A 287 19.16 -4.97 -10.93
CA LYS A 287 19.67 -3.76 -10.23
C LYS A 287 18.65 -3.14 -9.28
N TYR A 288 17.37 -3.28 -9.61
CA TYR A 288 16.25 -2.62 -8.91
C TYR A 288 15.40 -3.64 -8.14
N ASP A 289 16.01 -4.72 -7.64
CA ASP A 289 15.27 -5.84 -7.03
C ASP A 289 14.53 -5.44 -5.75
N ILE A 290 15.15 -4.59 -4.93
CA ILE A 290 14.60 -4.15 -3.64
C ILE A 290 14.09 -2.72 -3.68
N ILE A 291 14.77 -1.81 -4.39
CA ILE A 291 14.44 -0.37 -4.40
C ILE A 291 14.47 0.17 -5.83
N GLY A 292 13.47 0.99 -6.16
CA GLY A 292 13.43 1.81 -7.36
C GLY A 292 12.86 1.13 -8.61
N HIS A 293 12.23 -0.04 -8.48
CA HIS A 293 11.51 -0.63 -9.62
C HIS A 293 10.19 0.09 -9.89
N SER A 294 9.68 -0.09 -11.11
CA SER A 294 8.54 0.63 -11.67
C SER A 294 7.29 0.63 -10.79
N HIS A 295 7.02 -0.49 -10.10
CA HIS A 295 5.82 -0.63 -9.27
C HIS A 295 5.89 0.25 -8.01
N GLN A 296 7.09 0.37 -7.42
CA GLN A 296 7.32 1.28 -6.29
C GLN A 296 7.17 2.74 -6.70
N ILE A 297 7.73 3.10 -7.87
CA ILE A 297 7.61 4.46 -8.40
C ILE A 297 6.14 4.79 -8.66
N PHE A 298 5.40 3.85 -9.24
CA PHE A 298 3.96 3.99 -9.45
C PHE A 298 3.21 4.24 -8.13
N HIS A 299 3.47 3.46 -7.08
CA HIS A 299 2.88 3.66 -5.76
C HIS A 299 3.14 5.06 -5.20
N VAL A 300 4.38 5.51 -5.26
CA VAL A 300 4.75 6.87 -4.80
C VAL A 300 3.97 7.94 -5.58
N LEU A 301 3.87 7.80 -6.91
CA LEU A 301 3.14 8.75 -7.75
C LEU A 301 1.63 8.74 -7.47
N VAL A 302 1.04 7.60 -7.11
CA VAL A 302 -0.37 7.52 -6.68
C VAL A 302 -0.60 8.33 -5.40
N VAL A 303 0.30 8.24 -4.42
CA VAL A 303 0.22 9.01 -3.17
C VAL A 303 0.39 10.51 -3.43
N LEU A 304 1.37 10.89 -4.26
CA LEU A 304 1.58 12.29 -4.64
C LEU A 304 0.38 12.86 -5.41
N ALA A 305 -0.23 12.07 -6.30
CA ALA A 305 -1.43 12.46 -7.02
C ALA A 305 -2.63 12.67 -6.08
N ALA A 306 -2.81 11.79 -5.08
CA ALA A 306 -3.83 11.98 -4.05
C ALA A 306 -3.58 13.23 -3.20
N GLY A 307 -2.31 13.54 -2.90
CA GLY A 307 -1.90 14.78 -2.24
C GLY A 307 -2.25 16.03 -3.07
N ALA A 308 -1.88 16.04 -4.36
CA ALA A 308 -2.22 17.11 -5.28
C ALA A 308 -3.75 17.31 -5.39
N HIS A 309 -4.50 16.20 -5.48
CA HIS A 309 -5.97 16.23 -5.49
C HIS A 309 -6.52 16.90 -4.23
N LEU A 310 -6.06 16.49 -3.05
CA LEU A 310 -6.48 17.06 -1.78
C LEU A 310 -6.16 18.56 -1.71
N THR A 311 -4.99 18.99 -2.17
CA THR A 311 -4.65 20.42 -2.24
C THR A 311 -5.62 21.19 -3.14
N GLY A 312 -5.97 20.64 -4.30
CA GLY A 312 -7.00 21.20 -5.19
C GLY A 312 -8.37 21.31 -4.52
N LEU A 313 -8.81 20.26 -3.82
CA LEU A 313 -10.08 20.24 -3.10
C LEU A 313 -10.13 21.26 -1.96
N LEU A 314 -9.04 21.41 -1.20
CA LEU A 314 -8.96 22.43 -0.15
C LEU A 314 -9.05 23.84 -0.72
N GLY A 315 -8.41 24.09 -1.87
CA GLY A 315 -8.54 25.35 -2.60
C GLY A 315 -9.97 25.61 -3.09
N ALA A 316 -10.63 24.59 -3.63
CA ALA A 316 -12.02 24.67 -4.05
C ALA A 316 -12.98 24.95 -2.89
N PHE A 317 -12.76 24.30 -1.74
CA PHE A 317 -13.49 24.56 -0.50
C PHE A 317 -13.29 26.01 -0.02
N ASP A 318 -12.04 26.48 0.08
CA ASP A 318 -11.74 27.86 0.48
C ASP A 318 -12.38 28.87 -0.48
N TYR A 319 -12.29 28.65 -1.80
CA TYR A 319 -12.94 29.50 -2.80
C TYR A 319 -14.45 29.57 -2.56
N ARG A 320 -15.10 28.43 -2.35
CA ARG A 320 -16.55 28.37 -2.17
C ARG A 320 -17.01 29.10 -0.92
N HIS A 321 -16.32 28.91 0.20
CA HIS A 321 -16.77 29.42 1.49
C HIS A 321 -16.25 30.83 1.82
N SER A 322 -15.20 31.31 1.14
CA SER A 322 -14.71 32.68 1.29
C SER A 322 -15.56 33.73 0.57
N LEU A 323 -16.18 33.37 -0.56
CA LEU A 323 -16.92 34.32 -1.39
C LEU A 323 -18.36 34.57 -0.94
N ALA A 324 -18.91 33.77 -0.02
CA ALA A 324 -20.33 33.81 0.40
C ALA A 324 -21.34 33.94 -0.77
N THR A 325 -20.96 33.54 -1.99
CA THR A 325 -21.80 33.68 -3.18
C THR A 325 -22.84 32.58 -3.19
N GLN A 326 -24.08 32.97 -2.92
CA GLN A 326 -25.24 32.12 -3.23
C GLN A 326 -25.30 31.89 -4.74
N CYS A 327 -25.75 30.69 -5.09
CA CYS A 327 -26.40 30.47 -6.37
C CYS A 327 -27.76 31.20 -6.29
#